data_AF-A0A3P6E4Z6-F1
#
_entry.id   AF-A0A3P6E4Z6-F1
#
_cell.length_a   1.000
_cell.length_b   1.000
_cell.length_c   1.000
_cell.angle_alpha   90.00
_cell.angle_beta   90.00
_cell.angle_gamma   90.00
#
_symmetry.space_group_name_H-M   'P 1'
#
loop_
_entity.id
_entity.type
_entity.pdbx_description
1 polymer ?
#
loop_
_entity_poly.entity_id
_entity_poly.type
_entity_poly.pdbx_seq_one_letter_code
_entity_poly.pdbx_strand_id
1 'polypeptide(L)' 'MAEAWFAQAAEYWKQAITLTPGNYIEAQNWLTITRRFE' A
#
# COMPACT_ATOMS: atom_id res chain seq x y z
N MET A 1 5.75 2.47 20.78
CA MET A 1 4.37 1.96 20.77
C MET A 1 3.61 2.33 19.49
N ALA A 2 3.47 3.61 19.14
CA ALA A 2 2.79 4.01 17.90
C ALA A 2 3.44 3.47 16.61
N GLU A 3 4.77 3.44 16.56
CA GLU A 3 5.53 2.95 15.39
C GLU A 3 5.20 1.50 15.01
N ALA A 4 5.00 0.62 16.00
CA ALA A 4 4.62 -0.77 15.76
C ALA A 4 3.21 -0.88 15.14
N TRP A 5 2.28 -0.03 15.56
CA TRP A 5 0.94 0.02 14.97
C TRP A 5 0.95 0.55 13.54
N PHE A 6 1.78 1.55 13.25
CA PHE A 6 1.95 2.05 11.89
C PHE A 6 2.60 1.01 10.98
N ALA A 7 3.60 0.27 11.47
CA ALA A 7 4.20 -0.84 10.72
C ALA A 7 3.16 -1.93 10.40
N GLN A 8 2.36 -2.32 11.39
CA GLN A 8 1.31 -3.32 11.21
C GLN A 8 0.22 -2.85 10.22
N ALA A 9 -0.18 -1.58 10.29
CA ALA A 9 -1.12 -1.00 9.33
C ALA A 9 -0.57 -0.99 7.90
N ALA A 10 0.73 -0.69 7.74
CA ALA A 10 1.40 -0.72 6.44
C ALA A 10 1.42 -2.13 5.83
N GLU A 11 1.62 -3.18 6.64
CA GLU A 11 1.51 -4.57 6.18
C GLU A 11 0.11 -4.92 5.68
N TYR A 12 -0.94 -4.58 6.45
CA TYR A 12 -2.32 -4.81 6.03
C TYR A 12 -2.70 -4.04 4.78
N TRP A 13 -2.22 -2.81 4.63
CA TRP A 13 -2.45 -2.01 3.44
C TRP A 13 -1.84 -2.64 2.18
N LYS A 14 -0.62 -3.19 2.27
CA LYS A 14 0.00 -3.95 1.17
C LYS A 14 -0.83 -5.17 0.80
N GLN A 15 -1.35 -5.93 1.77
CA GLN A 15 -2.22 -7.08 1.52
C GLN A 15 -3.56 -6.69 0.87
N ALA A 16 -4.16 -5.56 1.28
CA ALA A 16 -5.42 -5.09 0.70
C ALA A 16 -5.28 -4.74 -0.80
N ILE A 17 -4.17 -4.10 -1.18
CA ILE A 17 -3.89 -3.73 -2.58
C ILE A 17 -3.69 -4.96 -3.46
N THR A 18 -3.06 -6.03 -2.96
CA THR A 18 -2.88 -7.26 -3.72
C THR A 18 -4.17 -8.05 -3.88
N LEU A 19 -5.05 -8.02 -2.87
CA LEU A 19 -6.36 -8.70 -2.91
C LEU A 19 -7.35 -8.02 -3.85
N THR A 20 -7.35 -6.69 -3.91
CA THR A 20 -8.31 -5.93 -4.72
C THR A 20 -7.63 -4.84 -5.54
N PRO A 21 -6.83 -5.19 -6.55
CA PRO A 21 -6.08 -4.21 -7.34
C PRO A 21 -6.98 -3.17 -8.03
N GLY A 22 -8.20 -3.56 -8.40
CA GLY A 22 -9.18 -2.68 -9.04
C GLY A 22 -9.80 -1.59 -8.15
N ASN A 23 -9.76 -1.75 -6.82
CA ASN A 23 -10.33 -0.75 -5.89
C ASN A 23 -9.33 0.33 -5.48
N TYR A 24 -8.04 0.14 -5.78
CA TYR A 24 -6.96 1.02 -5.37
C TYR A 24 -6.12 1.50 -6.55
N ILE A 25 -6.74 1.63 -7.73
CA ILE A 25 -6.07 2.04 -8.98
C ILE A 25 -5.33 3.37 -8.80
N GLU A 26 -5.89 4.34 -8.07
CA GLU A 26 -5.19 5.62 -7.79
C GLU A 26 -3.93 5.43 -6.94
N ALA A 27 -3.96 4.56 -5.94
CA ALA A 27 -2.79 4.23 -5.13
C ALA A 27 -1.73 3.50 -5.96
N GLN A 28 -2.15 2.60 -6.84
CA GLN A 28 -1.27 1.84 -7.73
C GLN A 28 -0.63 2.75 -8.80
N ASN A 29 -1.40 3.69 -9.35
CA ASN A 29 -0.91 4.72 -10.25
C ASN A 29 0.07 5.65 -9.55
N TRP A 30 -0.21 6.05 -8.31
CA TRP A 30 0.70 6.88 -7.53
C TRP A 30 2.04 6.19 -7.24
N LEU A 31 2.03 4.91 -6.85
CA LEU A 31 3.25 4.13 -6.66
C LEU A 31 4.06 3.99 -7.96
N THR A 32 3.38 3.82 -9.10
CA THR A 32 4.00 3.76 -10.44
C THR A 32 4.63 5.10 -10.84
N ILE A 33 3.90 6.20 -10.68
CA ILE A 33 4.36 7.56 -11.01
C ILE A 33 5.54 7.98 -10.11
N THR A 34 5.49 7.60 -8.83
CA THR A 34 6.53 7.95 -7.85
C THR A 34 7.73 7.00 -7.88
N ARG A 35 7.73 5.98 -8.74
CA ARG A 35 8.78 4.95 -8.86
C ARG A 35 9.11 4.26 -7.53
N ARG A 36 8.08 3.96 -6.74
CA ARG A 36 8.21 3.25 -5.44
C ARG A 36 7.99 1.74 -5.54
N PHE A 37 7.69 1.26 -6.75
CA PHE A 37 7.85 -0.13 -7.13
C PHE A 37 9.30 -0.31 -7.62
N GLU A 38 10.21 -0.70 -6.73
CA GLU A 38 11.47 -1.38 -7.09
C GLU A 38 11.28 -2.89 -7.00
#